data_AF-A0A2T3IEB4-F1
#
_entry.id   AF-A0A2T3IEB4-F1
#
_cell.length_a   1.000
_cell.length_b   1.000
_cell.length_c   1.000
_cell.angle_alpha   90.00
_cell.angle_beta   90.00
_cell.angle_gamma   90.00
#
_symmetry.space_group_name_H-M   'P 1'
#
loop_
_entity.id
_entity.type
_entity.pdbx_description
1 polymer ?
#
loop_
_entity_poly.entity_id
_entity_poly.type
_entity_poly.pdbx_seq_one_letter_code
_entity_poly.pdbx_strand_id
1 'polypeptide(L)'
;MNIRIYSWLLIVVCFGVRATDEKNDEFQNYVHHNVTNPSLKKVAFEAEIIWDELLSIYGDKNNQISELDARNFMVELVSIEMCLRRLQSKLVSEPSIKAEYLDTIDNSFEYVKAQNYIYQTIGIDYQDTIISLLPKRTCGDHLTQDEIENIKET
;
A
#
# COMPACT_ATOMS: atom_id res chain seq x y z
N MET A 1 -20.41 -22.92 -41.64
CA MET A 1 -19.25 -23.77 -41.30
C MET A 1 -18.11 -22.82 -40.91
N ASN A 2 -17.61 -22.99 -39.69
CA ASN A 2 -16.58 -22.17 -39.02
C ASN A 2 -15.22 -22.18 -39.73
N ILE A 3 -14.42 -21.12 -39.50
CA ILE A 3 -13.00 -21.08 -39.03
C ILE A 3 -12.68 -19.58 -38.79
N ARG A 4 -12.69 -19.09 -37.55
CA ARG A 4 -11.58 -18.97 -36.56
C ARG A 4 -10.42 -18.03 -36.96
N ILE A 5 -10.50 -16.82 -36.38
CA ILE A 5 -9.52 -15.99 -35.64
C ILE A 5 -8.02 -16.29 -35.87
N TYR A 6 -7.24 -15.25 -36.16
CA TYR A 6 -6.10 -14.67 -35.40
C TYR A 6 -5.41 -13.75 -36.43
N SER A 7 -5.01 -12.52 -36.16
CA SER A 7 -3.91 -12.21 -35.26
C SER A 7 -3.32 -10.86 -35.69
N TRP A 8 -2.61 -10.21 -34.77
CA TRP A 8 -1.64 -9.13 -35.01
C TRP A 8 -2.21 -7.80 -35.50
N LEU A 9 -2.46 -6.89 -34.57
CA LEU A 9 -1.85 -5.55 -34.55
C LEU A 9 -2.50 -4.70 -33.48
N LEU A 10 -1.70 -4.32 -32.48
CA LEU A 10 -1.62 -3.00 -31.84
C LEU A 10 -0.69 -3.19 -30.63
N ILE A 11 0.62 -3.22 -30.91
CA ILE A 11 1.54 -2.10 -30.70
C ILE A 11 1.77 -1.84 -29.20
N VAL A 12 2.85 -2.48 -28.73
CA VAL A 12 3.90 -1.93 -27.87
C VAL A 12 3.53 -0.68 -27.08
N VAL A 13 3.30 -0.87 -25.78
CA VAL A 13 3.79 0.05 -24.75
C VAL A 13 4.75 -0.75 -23.87
N CYS A 14 5.92 -1.08 -24.42
CA CYS A 14 7.08 -1.41 -23.61
C CYS A 14 7.89 -0.12 -23.51
N PHE A 15 8.08 0.37 -22.29
CA PHE A 15 9.24 1.09 -21.75
C PHE A 15 8.75 1.92 -20.55
N GLY A 16 8.65 1.25 -19.40
CA GLY A 16 8.27 1.84 -18.12
C GLY A 16 7.98 0.84 -17.00
N VAL A 17 7.74 -0.44 -17.34
CA VAL A 17 7.11 -1.41 -16.42
C VAL A 17 8.12 -2.35 -15.70
N ARG A 18 9.40 -2.38 -16.08
CA ARG A 18 10.31 -3.43 -15.58
C ARG A 18 10.83 -3.26 -14.16
N ALA A 19 11.06 -2.03 -13.69
CA ALA A 19 11.68 -1.81 -12.37
C ALA A 19 10.66 -1.86 -11.22
N THR A 20 9.42 -1.43 -11.48
CA THR A 20 8.32 -1.49 -10.51
C THR A 20 7.81 -2.92 -10.33
N ASP A 21 7.67 -3.69 -11.42
CA ASP A 21 7.24 -5.09 -11.34
C ASP A 21 8.28 -5.97 -10.64
N GLU A 22 9.57 -5.78 -10.92
CA GLU A 22 10.67 -6.55 -10.29
C GLU A 22 10.77 -6.27 -8.78
N LYS A 23 10.60 -5.01 -8.35
CA LYS A 23 10.58 -4.65 -6.92
C LYS A 23 9.37 -5.25 -6.19
N ASN A 24 8.20 -5.26 -6.83
CA ASN A 24 7.01 -5.85 -6.25
C ASN A 24 7.16 -7.36 -6.10
N ASP A 25 7.69 -8.03 -7.12
CA ASP A 25 8.01 -9.46 -7.05
C ASP A 25 9.02 -9.75 -5.92
N GLU A 26 10.04 -8.92 -5.73
CA GLU A 26 11.01 -9.04 -4.64
C GLU A 26 10.36 -8.89 -3.25
N PHE A 27 9.54 -7.86 -3.07
CA PHE A 27 8.83 -7.62 -1.80
C PHE A 27 7.82 -8.75 -1.50
N GLN A 28 7.03 -9.18 -2.48
CA GLN A 28 6.07 -10.26 -2.29
C GLN A 28 6.77 -11.58 -1.95
N ASN A 29 7.89 -11.86 -2.62
CA ASN A 29 8.72 -13.01 -2.28
C ASN A 29 9.25 -12.90 -0.86
N TYR A 30 9.73 -11.74 -0.44
CA TYR A 30 10.16 -11.52 0.95
C TYR A 30 9.03 -11.83 1.94
N VAL A 31 7.85 -11.24 1.76
CA VAL A 31 6.70 -11.42 2.66
C VAL A 31 6.31 -12.90 2.70
N HIS A 32 6.33 -13.58 1.56
CA HIS A 32 5.98 -14.99 1.49
C HIS A 32 6.92 -15.88 2.31
N HIS A 33 8.23 -15.61 2.27
CA HIS A 33 9.26 -16.46 2.87
C HIS A 33 9.60 -16.09 4.32
N ASN A 34 9.59 -14.80 4.67
CA ASN A 34 10.15 -14.32 5.94
C ASN A 34 9.09 -13.97 6.99
N VAL A 35 7.87 -13.65 6.57
CA VAL A 35 6.76 -13.45 7.51
C VAL A 35 6.17 -14.81 7.84
N THR A 36 5.86 -15.10 9.10
CA THR A 36 5.23 -16.39 9.48
C THR A 36 3.77 -16.24 9.83
N ASN A 37 3.40 -15.09 10.42
CA ASN A 37 2.04 -14.80 10.84
C ASN A 37 1.12 -14.52 9.62
N PRO A 38 0.01 -15.26 9.46
CA PRO A 38 -0.86 -15.13 8.30
C PRO A 38 -1.59 -13.78 8.24
N SER A 39 -1.99 -13.22 9.39
CA SER A 39 -2.63 -11.90 9.46
C SER A 39 -1.65 -10.80 9.07
N LEU A 40 -0.39 -10.89 9.49
CA LEU A 40 0.65 -9.95 9.08
C LEU A 40 0.94 -10.05 7.58
N LYS A 41 0.99 -11.27 6.99
CA LYS A 41 1.12 -11.43 5.52
C LYS A 41 0.00 -10.74 4.76
N LYS A 42 -1.25 -11.00 5.18
CA LYS A 42 -2.43 -10.42 4.53
C LYS A 42 -2.35 -8.88 4.52
N VAL A 43 -2.12 -8.28 5.69
CA VAL A 43 -2.03 -6.83 5.82
C VAL A 43 -0.80 -6.27 5.11
N ALA A 44 0.31 -7.02 5.02
CA ALA A 44 1.48 -6.61 4.25
C ALA A 44 1.19 -6.50 2.74
N PHE A 45 0.46 -7.46 2.16
CA PHE A 45 0.07 -7.40 0.75
C PHE A 45 -0.94 -6.29 0.47
N GLU A 46 -1.89 -6.05 1.38
CA GLU A 46 -2.81 -4.91 1.26
C GLU A 46 -2.04 -3.57 1.33
N ALA A 47 -1.04 -3.48 2.20
CA ALA A 47 -0.23 -2.28 2.33
C ALA A 47 0.62 -2.00 1.09
N GLU A 48 1.20 -3.03 0.47
CA GLU A 48 1.94 -2.91 -0.80
C GLU A 48 1.10 -2.22 -1.88
N ILE A 49 -0.13 -2.71 -2.09
CA ILE A 49 -1.05 -2.15 -3.10
C ILE A 49 -1.28 -0.66 -2.86
N ILE A 50 -1.54 -0.28 -1.61
CA ILE A 50 -1.80 1.11 -1.22
C ILE A 50 -0.53 1.97 -1.38
N TRP A 51 0.65 1.44 -1.04
CA TRP A 51 1.91 2.17 -1.18
C TRP A 51 2.32 2.34 -2.65
N ASP A 52 2.07 1.35 -3.50
CA ASP A 52 2.29 1.46 -4.94
C ASP A 52 1.34 2.48 -5.57
N GLU A 53 0.07 2.47 -5.16
CA GLU A 53 -0.91 3.46 -5.63
C GLU A 53 -0.48 4.89 -5.21
N LEU A 54 0.03 5.06 -3.99
CA LEU A 54 0.56 6.35 -3.52
C LEU A 54 1.70 6.84 -4.45
N LEU A 55 2.67 5.96 -4.75
CA LEU A 55 3.81 6.29 -5.61
C LEU A 55 3.36 6.54 -7.06
N SER A 56 2.37 5.80 -7.54
CA SER A 56 1.77 5.96 -8.87
C SER A 56 1.08 7.32 -9.02
N ILE A 57 0.25 7.71 -8.04
CA ILE A 57 -0.43 9.02 -8.00
C ILE A 57 0.60 10.15 -8.04
N TYR A 58 1.67 10.05 -7.25
CA TYR A 58 2.72 11.06 -7.23
C TYR A 58 3.56 11.09 -8.53
N GLY A 59 3.76 9.93 -9.17
CA GLY A 59 4.52 9.80 -10.40
C GLY A 59 3.77 10.26 -11.66
N ASP A 60 2.44 10.28 -11.64
CA ASP A 60 1.62 10.70 -12.78
C ASP A 60 1.53 12.22 -12.91
N LYS A 61 2.41 12.79 -13.74
CA LYS A 61 2.48 14.23 -14.00
C LYS A 61 1.23 14.82 -14.66
N ASN A 62 0.35 13.99 -15.22
CA ASN A 62 -0.84 14.43 -15.96
C ASN A 62 -2.14 14.22 -15.18
N ASN A 63 -2.10 13.44 -14.10
CA ASN A 63 -3.29 13.10 -13.33
C ASN A 63 -3.24 13.76 -11.95
N GLN A 64 -3.96 14.87 -11.81
CA GLN A 64 -4.14 15.50 -10.50
C GLN A 64 -5.27 14.77 -9.78
N ILE A 65 -4.93 14.15 -8.64
CA ILE A 65 -5.91 13.57 -7.74
C ILE A 65 -6.83 14.68 -7.20
N SER A 66 -8.13 14.42 -7.15
CA SER A 66 -9.09 15.38 -6.58
C SER A 66 -8.91 15.48 -5.06
N GLU A 67 -9.33 16.59 -4.46
CA GLU A 67 -9.27 16.75 -3.00
C GLU A 67 -10.05 15.66 -2.25
N LEU A 68 -11.23 15.27 -2.76
CA LEU A 68 -12.05 14.22 -2.16
C LEU A 68 -11.37 12.85 -2.26
N ASP A 69 -10.80 12.51 -3.41
CA ASP A 69 -10.10 11.24 -3.61
C ASP A 69 -8.82 11.20 -2.77
N ALA A 70 -8.08 12.31 -2.69
CA ALA A 70 -6.91 12.45 -1.82
C ALA A 70 -7.27 12.24 -0.35
N ARG A 71 -8.38 12.81 0.13
CA ARG A 71 -8.90 12.60 1.49
C ARG A 71 -9.20 11.12 1.74
N ASN A 72 -9.95 10.48 0.84
CA ASN A 72 -10.33 9.07 0.97
C ASN A 72 -9.10 8.16 0.97
N PHE A 73 -8.17 8.40 0.05
CA PHE A 73 -6.93 7.65 -0.09
C PHE A 73 -6.05 7.78 1.16
N MET A 74 -5.90 8.99 1.71
CA MET A 74 -5.13 9.17 2.95
C MET A 74 -5.75 8.48 4.15
N VAL A 75 -7.08 8.41 4.25
CA VAL A 75 -7.75 7.65 5.31
C VAL A 75 -7.40 6.16 5.20
N GLU A 76 -7.39 5.61 3.98
CA GLU A 76 -7.01 4.22 3.70
C GLU A 76 -5.53 3.96 4.02
N LEU A 77 -4.63 4.84 3.56
CA LEU A 77 -3.21 4.77 3.86
C LEU A 77 -2.93 4.78 5.37
N VAL A 78 -3.54 5.70 6.12
CA VAL A 78 -3.31 5.76 7.57
C VAL A 78 -3.94 4.55 8.28
N SER A 79 -5.11 4.07 7.82
CA SER A 79 -5.74 2.86 8.37
C SER A 79 -4.84 1.64 8.27
N ILE A 80 -4.29 1.37 7.08
CA ILE A 80 -3.42 0.20 6.87
C ILE A 80 -2.11 0.34 7.66
N GLU A 81 -1.52 1.54 7.73
CA GLU A 81 -0.31 1.79 8.51
C GLU A 81 -0.53 1.60 10.02
N MET A 82 -1.67 2.05 10.53
CA MET A 82 -2.04 1.83 11.93
C MET A 82 -2.25 0.35 12.23
N CYS A 83 -2.87 -0.40 11.31
CA CYS A 83 -3.08 -1.84 11.45
C CYS A 83 -1.75 -2.60 11.42
N LEU A 84 -0.87 -2.32 10.46
CA LEU A 84 0.49 -2.86 10.41
C LEU A 84 1.25 -2.59 11.70
N ARG A 85 1.29 -1.33 12.16
CA ARG A 85 1.99 -0.95 13.38
C ARG A 85 1.47 -1.72 14.60
N ARG A 86 0.15 -1.91 14.71
CA ARG A 86 -0.47 -2.67 15.80
C ARG A 86 -0.14 -4.16 15.74
N LEU A 87 -0.09 -4.75 14.56
CA LEU A 87 0.32 -6.15 14.38
C LEU A 87 1.78 -6.32 14.76
N GLN A 88 2.65 -5.48 14.22
CA GLN A 88 4.09 -5.55 14.44
C GLN A 88 4.50 -5.21 15.89
N SER A 89 3.71 -4.39 16.61
CA SER A 89 3.94 -4.17 18.05
C SER A 89 3.66 -5.40 18.91
N LYS A 90 2.79 -6.31 18.45
CA LYS A 90 2.47 -7.58 19.13
C LYS A 90 3.36 -8.73 18.65
N LEU A 91 3.73 -8.71 17.37
CA LEU A 91 4.53 -9.72 16.70
C LEU A 91 5.99 -9.26 16.61
N VAL A 92 6.61 -8.98 17.76
CA VAL A 92 7.96 -8.39 17.81
C VAL A 92 9.07 -9.26 17.19
N SER A 93 8.82 -10.56 17.02
CA SER A 93 9.71 -11.50 16.34
C SER A 93 9.57 -11.49 14.82
N GLU A 94 8.49 -10.93 14.28
CA GLU A 94 8.27 -10.81 12.84
C GLU A 94 9.07 -9.63 12.27
N PRO A 95 9.47 -9.70 10.98
CA PRO A 95 10.21 -8.63 10.36
C PRO A 95 9.40 -7.34 10.18
N SER A 96 10.12 -6.23 9.98
CA SER A 96 9.49 -4.94 9.70
C SER A 96 9.08 -4.83 8.22
N ILE A 97 7.79 -5.02 7.93
CA ILE A 97 7.20 -4.92 6.60
C ILE A 97 7.53 -3.59 5.90
N LYS A 98 7.26 -2.45 6.55
CA LYS A 98 7.49 -1.14 5.94
C LYS A 98 8.98 -0.85 5.72
N ALA A 99 9.85 -1.34 6.61
CA ALA A 99 11.29 -1.20 6.43
C ALA A 99 11.80 -2.00 5.23
N GLU A 100 11.23 -3.19 4.98
CA GLU A 100 11.57 -3.97 3.80
C GLU A 100 11.05 -3.33 2.50
N TYR A 101 9.80 -2.85 2.50
CA TYR A 101 9.24 -2.20 1.30
C TYR A 101 9.99 -0.91 0.91
N LEU A 102 10.51 -0.19 1.93
CA LEU A 102 11.32 1.02 1.80
C LEU A 102 12.81 0.76 2.08
N ASP A 103 13.29 -0.42 1.68
CA ASP A 103 14.65 -0.95 1.86
C ASP A 103 15.80 0.03 1.56
N THR A 104 15.57 0.99 0.66
CA THR A 104 16.54 2.03 0.31
C THR A 104 16.14 3.42 0.80
N ILE A 105 17.16 4.26 1.00
CA ILE A 105 16.98 5.68 1.33
C ILE A 105 16.18 6.40 0.24
N ASP A 106 16.46 6.11 -1.03
CA ASP A 106 15.75 6.74 -2.16
C ASP A 106 14.27 6.38 -2.15
N ASN A 107 13.93 5.09 -1.94
CA ASN A 107 12.54 4.64 -1.81
C ASN A 107 11.84 5.34 -0.63
N SER A 108 12.50 5.43 0.51
CA SER A 108 11.99 6.15 1.69
C SER A 108 11.72 7.63 1.40
N PHE A 109 12.61 8.31 0.67
CA PHE A 109 12.43 9.71 0.30
C PHE A 109 11.28 9.91 -0.68
N GLU A 110 11.18 9.10 -1.73
CA GLU A 110 10.09 9.19 -2.71
C GLU A 110 8.74 8.91 -2.06
N TYR A 111 8.68 7.95 -1.15
CA TYR A 111 7.49 7.68 -0.36
C TYR A 111 7.04 8.89 0.47
N VAL A 112 7.96 9.58 1.17
CA VAL A 112 7.63 10.79 1.95
C VAL A 112 7.19 11.93 1.03
N LYS A 113 7.81 12.11 -0.13
CA LYS A 113 7.38 13.13 -1.10
C LYS A 113 5.97 12.85 -1.60
N ALA A 114 5.66 11.59 -1.92
CA ALA A 114 4.34 11.18 -2.36
C ALA A 114 3.29 11.44 -1.27
N GLN A 115 3.55 11.07 -0.01
CA GLN A 115 2.64 11.40 1.10
C GLN A 115 2.41 12.91 1.22
N ASN A 116 3.48 13.71 1.16
CA ASN A 116 3.40 15.16 1.24
C ASN A 116 2.61 15.79 0.09
N TYR A 117 2.72 15.23 -1.12
CA TYR A 117 1.91 15.65 -2.26
C TYR A 117 0.42 15.47 -1.98
N ILE A 118 0.00 14.31 -1.48
CA ILE A 118 -1.41 14.08 -1.13
C ILE A 118 -1.86 15.03 -0.02
N TYR A 119 -1.04 15.24 1.01
CA TYR A 119 -1.33 16.20 2.08
C TYR A 119 -1.56 17.62 1.57
N GLN A 120 -0.71 18.08 0.64
CA GLN A 120 -0.86 19.40 0.03
C GLN A 120 -2.14 19.53 -0.77
N THR A 121 -2.57 18.44 -1.44
CA THR A 121 -3.82 18.41 -2.21
C THR A 121 -5.07 18.52 -1.32
N ILE A 122 -5.03 17.98 -0.09
CA ILE A 122 -6.17 18.03 0.84
C ILE A 122 -6.36 19.42 1.47
N GLY A 123 -5.30 20.24 1.54
CA GLY A 123 -5.34 21.57 2.14
C GLY A 123 -5.21 21.59 3.66
N ILE A 124 -5.44 22.76 4.26
CA ILE A 124 -5.02 23.10 5.64
C ILE A 124 -5.85 22.36 6.71
N ASP A 125 -7.10 22.01 6.41
CA ASP A 125 -8.04 21.31 7.32
C ASP A 125 -7.88 19.77 7.30
N TYR A 126 -6.79 19.30 6.70
CA TYR A 126 -6.44 17.88 6.54
C TYR A 126 -6.40 17.12 7.88
N GLN A 127 -5.73 17.66 8.90
CA GLN A 127 -5.51 16.94 10.16
C GLN A 127 -6.82 16.65 10.88
N ASP A 128 -7.69 17.66 11.05
CA ASP A 128 -8.97 17.50 11.73
C ASP A 128 -9.91 16.57 10.95
N THR A 129 -9.90 16.65 9.61
CA THR A 129 -10.70 15.76 8.75
C THR A 129 -10.25 14.31 8.90
N ILE A 130 -8.96 14.02 8.80
CA ILE A 130 -8.45 12.64 8.86
C ILE A 130 -8.61 12.08 10.26
N ILE A 131 -8.26 12.84 11.30
CA ILE A 131 -8.46 12.46 12.69
C ILE A 131 -9.95 12.17 12.96
N SER A 132 -10.89 12.88 12.32
CA SER A 132 -12.33 12.59 12.47
C SER A 132 -12.81 11.31 11.77
N LEU A 133 -12.09 10.87 10.73
CA LEU A 133 -12.45 9.71 9.90
C LEU A 133 -11.76 8.42 10.35
N LEU A 134 -10.59 8.52 10.98
CA LEU A 134 -9.82 7.38 11.51
C LEU A 134 -10.56 6.52 12.55
N PRO A 135 -11.37 7.06 13.48
CA PRO A 135 -12.11 6.22 14.43
C PRO A 135 -13.13 5.29 13.76
N LYS A 136 -13.50 5.56 12.50
CA LYS A 136 -14.40 4.71 11.70
C LYS A 136 -13.66 3.64 10.90
N ARG A 137 -12.34 3.77 10.76
CA ARG A 137 -11.49 2.83 10.02
C ARG A 137 -10.53 2.14 10.99
N THR A 138 -10.75 0.86 11.22
CA THR A 138 -9.97 0.11 12.22
C THR A 138 -9.21 -1.01 11.54
N CYS A 139 -8.28 -1.64 12.27
CA CYS A 139 -7.68 -2.90 11.81
C CYS A 139 -8.76 -3.97 11.51
N GLY A 140 -9.99 -3.81 12.01
CA GLY A 140 -11.18 -4.58 11.67
C GLY A 140 -11.65 -4.47 10.21
N ASP A 141 -11.20 -3.47 9.46
CA ASP A 141 -11.48 -3.36 8.01
C ASP A 141 -10.54 -4.25 7.19
N HIS A 142 -9.40 -4.62 7.77
CA HIS A 142 -8.35 -5.41 7.13
C HIS A 142 -8.31 -6.85 7.67
N LEU A 143 -8.71 -7.04 8.93
CA LEU A 143 -8.73 -8.31 9.64
C LEU A 143 -10.09 -8.54 10.29
N THR A 144 -10.51 -9.80 10.33
CA THR A 144 -11.66 -10.21 11.14
C THR A 144 -11.37 -10.06 12.63
N GLN A 145 -12.42 -9.96 13.44
CA GLN A 145 -12.27 -9.87 14.90
C GLN A 145 -11.48 -11.07 15.46
N ASP A 146 -11.74 -12.28 14.95
CA ASP A 146 -11.01 -13.48 15.33
C ASP A 146 -9.52 -13.39 14.98
N GLU A 147 -9.17 -12.86 13.81
CA GLU A 147 -7.77 -12.63 13.43
C GLU A 147 -7.08 -11.64 14.37
N ILE A 148 -7.79 -10.60 14.84
CA ILE A 148 -7.26 -9.58 15.76
C ILE A 148 -7.08 -10.13 17.18
N GLU A 149 -8.04 -10.93 17.65
CA GLU A 149 -8.01 -11.55 18.98
C GLU A 149 -6.97 -12.67 19.08
N ASN A 150 -6.73 -13.38 17.97
CA ASN A 150 -5.76 -14.46 17.88
C ASN A 150 -4.35 -14.00 17.48
N ILE A 151 -4.06 -12.70 17.44
CA ILE A 151 -2.67 -12.20 17.41
C ILE A 151 -2.03 -12.57 18.76
N LYS A 152 -1.48 -13.78 18.84
CA LYS A 152 -0.79 -14.26 20.03
C LYS A 152 0.57 -13.59 20.13
N GLU A 153 0.83 -13.02 21.31
CA GLU A 153 2.18 -12.72 21.77
C GLU A 153 2.94 -14.06 21.82
N THR A 154 4.08 -14.13 21.17
CA THR A 154 5.03 -15.22 21.36
C THR A 154 5.97 -14.88 22.50
#